data_AF-X1UAI4-F1
#
_entry.id   AF-X1UAI4-F1
#
_cell.length_a   1.000
_cell.length_b   1.000
_cell.length_c   1.000
_cell.angle_alpha   90.00
_cell.angle_beta   90.00
_cell.angle_gamma   90.00
#
_symmetry.space_group_name_H-M   'P 1'
#
loop_
_entity.id
_entity.type
_entity.pdbx_description
1 polymer ?
#
loop_
_entity_poly.entity_id
_entity_poly.type
_entity_poly.pdbx_seq_one_letter_code
_entity_poly.pdbx_strand_id
1 'polypeptide(L)'
;MWVHLAKTSIVSERPICLRQLILIPDGAADAIATFYDGLNENAKLLGAFRTGKLNTRHIPFNCGIELENGLYVVLGAGAQGVVVVWDPPGE
;
A
#
# COMPACT_ATOMS: atom_id res chain seq x y z
N MET A 1 -12.68 -4.09 1.58
CA MET A 1 -11.75 -5.17 1.98
C MET A 1 -10.50 -4.56 2.62
N TRP A 2 -9.77 -5.32 3.44
CA TRP A 2 -8.49 -4.87 3.99
C TRP A 2 -7.50 -6.03 4.14
N VAL A 3 -6.20 -5.70 4.12
CA VAL A 3 -5.11 -6.64 4.42
C VAL A 3 -3.98 -5.92 5.15
N HIS A 4 -3.33 -6.62 6.07
CA HIS A 4 -2.06 -6.19 6.66
C HIS A 4 -0.90 -6.95 6.00
N LEU A 5 0.04 -6.21 5.43
CA LEU A 5 1.26 -6.76 4.84
C LEU A 5 2.44 -6.49 5.77
N ALA A 6 3.21 -7.53 6.09
CA ALA A 6 4.48 -7.43 6.82
C ALA A 6 5.70 -7.75 5.92
N LYS A 7 5.47 -7.94 4.62
CA LYS A 7 6.50 -8.11 3.60
C LYS A 7 5.97 -7.61 2.25
N THR A 8 6.87 -7.41 1.30
CA THR A 8 6.54 -7.17 -0.10
C THR A 8 5.59 -8.25 -0.63
N SER A 9 4.47 -7.86 -1.22
CA SER A 9 3.43 -8.79 -1.65
C SER A 9 2.42 -8.20 -2.63
N ILE A 10 1.69 -9.10 -3.29
CA ILE A 10 0.48 -8.78 -4.07
C ILE A 10 -0.68 -8.64 -3.09
N VAL A 11 -1.39 -7.51 -3.15
CA VAL A 11 -2.63 -7.27 -2.40
C VAL A 11 -3.84 -7.82 -3.14
N SER A 12 -3.89 -7.58 -4.46
CA SER A 12 -4.95 -8.06 -5.33
C SER A 12 -4.39 -8.35 -6.72
N GLU A 13 -4.81 -9.48 -7.29
CA GLU A 13 -4.57 -9.82 -8.70
C GLU A 13 -5.64 -9.27 -9.65
N ARG A 14 -6.69 -8.67 -9.09
CA ARG A 14 -7.84 -8.11 -9.82
C ARG A 14 -7.87 -6.58 -9.71
N PRO A 15 -8.55 -5.88 -10.64
CA PRO A 15 -8.79 -4.45 -10.51
C PRO A 15 -9.40 -4.11 -9.15
N ILE A 16 -9.05 -2.98 -8.55
CA ILE A 16 -9.57 -2.53 -7.25
C ILE A 16 -9.65 -1.00 -7.18
N CYS A 17 -10.48 -0.49 -6.29
CA CYS A 17 -10.47 0.92 -5.91
C CYS A 17 -9.75 1.09 -4.57
N LEU A 18 -8.51 1.56 -4.58
CA LEU A 18 -7.70 1.77 -3.38
C LEU A 18 -8.24 2.97 -2.57
N ARG A 19 -8.57 2.74 -1.29
CA ARG A 19 -9.21 3.75 -0.42
C ARG A 19 -8.29 4.34 0.61
N GLN A 20 -7.51 3.51 1.29
CA GLN A 20 -6.69 3.97 2.41
C GLN A 20 -5.43 3.12 2.56
N LEU A 21 -4.39 3.77 3.08
CA LEU A 21 -3.15 3.15 3.52
C LEU A 21 -2.88 3.54 4.97
N ILE A 22 -2.42 2.57 5.77
CA ILE A 22 -1.93 2.82 7.13
C ILE A 22 -0.54 2.23 7.23
N LEU A 23 0.49 3.09 7.18
CA LEU A 23 1.88 2.68 7.24
C LEU A 23 2.35 2.62 8.70
N ILE A 24 2.86 1.47 9.11
CA ILE A 24 3.26 1.16 10.49
C ILE A 24 4.79 1.02 10.54
N PRO A 25 5.51 1.93 11.23
CA PRO A 25 6.95 1.84 11.36
C PRO A 25 7.37 0.77 12.38
N ASP A 26 8.58 0.23 12.22
CA ASP A 26 9.20 -0.75 13.14
C ASP A 26 9.90 -0.12 14.36
N GLY A 27 10.00 1.21 14.40
CA GLY A 27 10.68 1.96 15.46
C GLY A 27 12.17 2.21 15.24
N ALA A 28 12.80 1.49 14.30
CA ALA A 28 14.24 1.55 14.06
C ALA A 28 14.64 2.67 13.07
N ALA A 29 13.86 2.84 12.00
CA ALA A 29 14.12 3.84 10.96
C ALA A 29 12.81 4.42 10.40
N ASP A 30 12.92 5.47 9.58
CA ASP A 30 11.76 5.99 8.85
C ASP A 30 11.19 4.91 7.94
N ALA A 31 9.88 4.71 8.03
CA ALA A 31 9.19 3.66 7.29
C ALA A 31 8.85 4.14 5.88
N ILE A 32 9.05 3.27 4.90
CA ILE A 32 8.75 3.52 3.49
C ILE A 32 7.96 2.34 2.92
N ALA A 33 6.91 2.61 2.16
CA ALA A 33 6.22 1.61 1.34
C ALA A 33 5.94 2.17 -0.05
N THR A 34 6.20 1.36 -1.09
CA THR A 34 6.03 1.73 -2.50
C THR A 34 4.92 0.90 -3.12
N PHE A 35 4.04 1.55 -3.87
CA PHE A 35 2.83 0.96 -4.41
C PHE A 35 2.85 1.01 -5.93
N TYR A 36 2.40 -0.08 -6.55
CA TYR A 36 2.37 -0.28 -7.99
C TYR A 36 1.00 -0.79 -8.43
N ASP A 37 0.48 -0.25 -9.52
CA ASP A 37 -0.71 -0.74 -10.22
C ASP A 37 -0.29 -1.89 -11.13
N GLY A 38 -0.39 -3.11 -10.60
CA GLY A 38 0.08 -4.34 -11.22
C GLY A 38 0.50 -5.39 -10.19
N LEU A 39 1.26 -6.40 -10.65
CA LEU A 39 1.59 -7.60 -9.87
C LEU A 39 3.06 -7.68 -9.42
N ASN A 40 3.89 -6.69 -9.78
CA ASN A 40 5.31 -6.63 -9.45
C ASN A 40 5.88 -5.20 -9.56
N GLU A 41 7.17 -5.06 -9.24
CA GLU A 41 7.93 -3.78 -9.20
C GLU A 41 8.12 -3.11 -10.57
N ASN A 42 7.90 -3.82 -11.67
CA ASN A 42 8.01 -3.26 -13.02
C ASN A 42 6.71 -2.62 -13.52
N ALA A 43 5.62 -2.75 -12.74
CA ALA A 43 4.33 -2.18 -13.10
C ALA A 43 4.28 -0.66 -12.87
N LYS A 44 3.14 -0.02 -13.17
CA LYS A 44 3.00 1.43 -13.07
C LYS A 44 3.14 1.88 -11.62
N LEU A 45 4.15 2.70 -11.35
CA LEU A 45 4.38 3.28 -10.02
C LEU A 45 3.23 4.23 -9.65
N LEU A 46 2.56 3.96 -8.53
CA LEU A 46 1.57 4.86 -7.95
C LEU A 46 2.22 5.90 -7.03
N GLY A 47 3.22 5.46 -6.26
CA GLY A 47 3.98 6.34 -5.39
C GLY A 47 4.68 5.60 -4.26
N ALA A 48 5.57 6.33 -3.57
CA ALA A 48 6.21 5.89 -2.34
C ALA A 48 5.72 6.75 -1.18
N PHE A 49 5.20 6.11 -0.15
CA PHE A 49 4.70 6.77 1.05
C PHE A 49 5.66 6.56 2.20
N ARG A 50 5.85 7.62 3.00
CA ARG A 50 6.82 7.63 4.08
C ARG A 50 6.20 8.11 5.38
N THR A 51 6.68 7.60 6.50
CA THR A 51 6.39 8.14 7.83
C THR A 51 7.61 8.05 8.73
N GLY A 52 7.64 8.91 9.75
CA GLY A 52 8.72 8.89 10.74
C GLY A 52 8.68 7.61 11.58
N LYS A 53 9.85 7.19 12.08
CA LYS A 53 10.03 5.91 12.80
C LYS A 53 9.11 5.65 14.00
N LEU A 54 8.53 6.68 14.63
CA LEU A 54 7.63 6.55 15.79
C LEU A 54 6.18 6.95 15.49
N ASN A 55 5.82 7.13 14.22
CA ASN A 55 4.50 7.62 13.87
C ASN A 55 3.81 6.71 12.85
N THR A 56 2.69 6.12 13.24
CA THR A 56 1.81 5.43 12.30
C THR A 56 1.10 6.47 11.44
N ARG A 57 1.19 6.33 10.11
CA ARG A 57 0.61 7.30 9.19
C ARG A 57 -0.58 6.72 8.44
N HIS A 58 -1.73 7.35 8.62
CA HIS A 58 -2.92 7.12 7.81
C HIS A 58 -2.92 8.06 6.59
N ILE A 59 -3.21 7.51 5.41
CA ILE A 59 -3.26 8.21 4.13
C ILE A 59 -4.59 7.84 3.46
N PRO A 60 -5.62 8.71 3.53
CA PRO A 60 -6.90 8.48 2.88
C PRO A 60 -6.89 8.96 1.43
N PHE A 61 -7.57 8.22 0.56
CA PHE A 61 -7.88 8.61 -0.81
C PHE A 61 -9.39 8.81 -0.92
N ASN A 62 -9.85 10.05 -0.73
CA ASN A 62 -11.28 10.37 -0.58
C ASN A 62 -12.14 9.92 -1.78
N CYS A 63 -11.62 10.04 -3.01
CA CYS A 63 -12.32 9.56 -4.21
C CYS A 63 -11.94 8.11 -4.58
N GLY A 64 -11.02 7.49 -3.84
CA GLY A 64 -10.34 6.27 -4.24
C GLY A 64 -9.32 6.48 -5.37
N ILE A 65 -8.48 5.49 -5.59
CA ILE A 65 -7.61 5.38 -6.76
C ILE A 65 -7.97 4.08 -7.46
N GLU A 66 -8.52 4.19 -8.67
CA GLU A 66 -8.84 3.03 -9.51
C GLU A 66 -7.55 2.41 -10.05
N LEU A 67 -7.38 1.11 -9.79
CA LEU A 67 -6.24 0.30 -10.23
C LEU A 67 -6.76 -0.77 -11.19
N GLU A 68 -6.24 -0.79 -12.41
CA GLU A 68 -6.73 -1.66 -13.48
C GLU A 68 -6.01 -3.02 -13.49
N ASN A 69 -4.79 -3.10 -12.95
CA ASN A 69 -3.92 -4.27 -13.12
C ASN A 69 -3.68 -5.03 -11.82
N GLY A 70 -4.40 -4.70 -10.75
CA GLY A 70 -4.16 -5.20 -9.40
C GLY A 70 -3.33 -4.23 -8.56
N LEU A 71 -2.84 -4.73 -7.43
CA LEU A 71 -2.01 -3.93 -6.53
C LEU A 71 -0.87 -4.74 -5.96
N TYR A 72 0.34 -4.21 -6.17
CA TYR A 72 1.57 -4.74 -5.62
C TYR A 72 2.22 -3.71 -4.71
N VAL A 73 2.73 -4.19 -3.58
CA VAL A 73 3.31 -3.34 -2.53
C VAL A 73 4.69 -3.85 -2.17
N VAL A 74 5.67 -2.95 -2.22
CA VAL A 74 7.02 -3.16 -1.70
C VAL A 74 7.14 -2.48 -0.35
N LEU A 75 7.48 -3.25 0.68
CA LEU A 75 7.85 -2.68 1.96
C LEU A 75 9.36 -2.37 1.95
N GLY A 76 9.68 -1.10 2.17
CA GLY A 76 11.05 -0.63 2.32
C GLY A 76 11.55 -0.80 3.76
N ALA A 77 12.78 -0.35 3.99
CA ALA A 77 13.37 -0.33 5.32
C ALA A 77 12.52 0.49 6.32
N GLY A 78 12.58 0.11 7.59
CA GLY A 78 11.88 0.79 8.68
C GLY A 78 10.36 0.53 8.75
N ALA A 79 9.78 -0.16 7.77
CA ALA A 79 8.37 -0.52 7.79
C ALA A 79 8.15 -1.88 8.46
N GLN A 80 7.42 -1.88 9.58
CA GLN A 80 6.90 -3.13 10.17
C GLN A 80 5.81 -3.73 9.27
N GLY A 81 4.99 -2.86 8.68
CA GLY A 81 3.93 -3.27 7.79
C GLY A 81 3.10 -2.13 7.24
N VAL A 82 2.15 -2.47 6.38
CA VAL A 82 1.14 -1.54 5.89
C VAL A 82 -0.22 -2.22 5.84
N VAL A 83 -1.24 -1.51 6.34
CA VAL A 83 -2.63 -1.91 6.11
C VAL A 83 -3.13 -1.22 4.85
N VAL A 84 -3.66 -2.01 3.94
CA VAL A 84 -4.25 -1.53 2.69
C VAL A 84 -5.74 -1.78 2.74
N VAL A 85 -6.53 -0.76 2.44
CA VAL A 85 -8.00 -0.82 2.39
C VAL A 85 -8.45 -0.46 0.97
N TRP A 86 -9.29 -1.29 0.38
CA TRP A 86 -9.79 -1.12 -0.98
C TRP A 86 -11.20 -1.66 -1.15
N ASP A 87 -11.89 -1.20 -2.19
CA ASP A 87 -13.13 -1.80 -2.65
C ASP A 87 -12.84 -2.73 -3.85
N PRO A 88 -13.54 -3.88 -3.96
CA PRO A 88 -13.50 -4.68 -5.18
C PRO A 88 -13.98 -3.84 -6.37
N PRO A 89 -13.63 -4.23 -7.61
CA PRO A 89 -14.18 -3.56 -8.78
C PRO A 89 -15.70 -3.76 -8.75
N GLY A 90 -16.45 -2.69 -9.08
CA GLY A 90 -17.87 -2.56 -8.81
C GLY A 90 -18.69 -3.84 -8.97
N GLU A 91 -19.54 -4.12 -7.99
CA GLU A 91 -20.75 -4.93 -8.21
C GLU A 91 -21.72 -4.17 -9.15
#